data_AF-A0AB73GBQ9-F1
#
_entry.id   AF-A0AB73GBQ9-F1
#
_cell.length_a   1.000
_cell.length_b   1.000
_cell.length_c   1.000
_cell.angle_alpha   90.00
_cell.angle_beta   90.00
_cell.angle_gamma   90.00
#
_symmetry.space_group_name_H-M   'P 1'
#
loop_
_entity.id
_entity.type
_entity.pdbx_description
1 polymer ?
#
loop_
_entity_poly.entity_id
_entity_poly.type
_entity_poly.pdbx_seq_one_letter_code
_entity_poly.pdbx_strand_id
1 'polypeptide(L)' 'MHGSIQLWDAQGMTHLRDIIRAPGYFKRIKTQKGVLFIEKRLLDGRGVRLNMDDTFKDFID' A
#
# COMPACT_ATOMS: atom_id res chain seq x y z
N MET A 1 8.89 20.14 -0.43
CA MET A 1 8.58 19.11 -1.46
C MET A 1 7.93 19.84 -2.63
N HIS A 2 8.57 19.86 -3.80
CA HIS A 2 8.11 20.61 -4.98
C HIS A 2 7.86 19.66 -6.14
N GLY A 3 6.67 19.70 -6.73
CA GLY A 3 6.28 18.92 -7.90
C GLY A 3 4.83 19.18 -8.29
N SER A 4 4.50 19.11 -9.58
CA SER A 4 3.11 19.19 -10.05
C SER A 4 2.31 17.97 -9.57
N ILE A 5 0.99 18.08 -9.51
CA ILE A 5 0.08 16.99 -9.10
C ILE A 5 0.34 15.69 -9.90
N GLN A 6 0.68 15.82 -11.19
CA GLN A 6 1.04 14.69 -12.06
C GLN A 6 2.31 13.98 -11.60
N LEU A 7 3.28 14.72 -11.07
CA LEU A 7 4.52 14.15 -10.55
C LEU A 7 4.26 13.34 -9.28
N TRP A 8 3.31 13.78 -8.43
CA TRP A 8 2.93 13.07 -7.22
C TRP A 8 2.25 11.74 -7.52
N ASP A 9 1.35 11.72 -8.52
CA ASP A 9 0.71 10.48 -8.97
C ASP A 9 1.76 9.48 -9.50
N ALA A 10 2.67 9.94 -10.36
CA ALA A 10 3.74 9.10 -10.88
C ALA A 10 4.67 8.55 -9.78
N GLN A 11 5.00 9.37 -8.77
CA GLN A 11 5.79 8.95 -7.61
C GLN A 11 5.04 7.92 -6.77
N GLY A 12 3.75 8.15 -6.50
CA GLY A 12 2.89 7.21 -5.77
C GLY A 12 2.78 5.87 -6.51
N MET A 13 2.57 5.88 -7.82
CA MET A 13 2.50 4.67 -8.63
C MET A 13 3.82 3.90 -8.67
N THR A 14 4.96 4.60 -8.68
CA THR A 14 6.28 3.96 -8.57
C THR A 14 6.42 3.29 -7.21
N HIS A 15 6.09 4.01 -6.12
CA HIS A 15 6.15 3.49 -4.77
C HIS A 15 5.26 2.25 -4.57
N LEU A 16 4.03 2.29 -5.08
CA LEU A 16 3.10 1.16 -5.07
C LEU A 16 3.69 -0.06 -5.77
N ARG A 17 4.25 0.11 -6.98
CA ARG A 17 4.87 -0.98 -7.74
C ARG A 17 6.06 -1.59 -7.00
N ASP A 18 6.88 -0.76 -6.37
CA ASP A 18 8.03 -1.24 -5.60
C ASP A 18 7.58 -2.12 -4.43
N ILE A 19 6.54 -1.70 -3.69
CA ILE A 19 6.02 -2.48 -2.57
C ILE A 19 5.38 -3.79 -3.05
N ILE A 20 4.59 -3.75 -4.12
CA ILE A 20 3.95 -4.95 -4.69
C ILE A 20 5.00 -5.97 -5.14
N ARG A 21 6.08 -5.52 -5.79
CA ARG A 21 7.15 -6.39 -6.34
C ARG A 21 8.19 -6.85 -5.33
N ALA A 22 8.34 -6.13 -4.21
CA ALA A 22 9.30 -6.52 -3.17
C ALA A 22 8.99 -7.91 -2.58
N PRO A 23 9.97 -8.63 -2.02
CA PRO A 23 9.71 -9.88 -1.31
C PRO A 23 8.72 -9.73 -0.15
N GLY A 24 7.95 -10.78 0.13
CA GLY A 24 6.94 -10.80 1.19
C GLY A 24 5.54 -11.10 0.67
N TYR A 25 4.57 -11.18 1.59
CA TYR A 25 3.23 -11.66 1.29
C TYR A 25 2.16 -10.68 1.73
N PHE A 26 1.08 -10.61 0.96
CA PHE A 26 -0.16 -10.01 1.41
C PHE A 26 -0.83 -10.89 2.47
N LYS A 27 -1.38 -10.26 3.50
CA LYS A 27 -2.10 -10.91 4.61
C LYS A 27 -3.45 -10.26 4.78
N ARG A 28 -4.47 -11.07 5.08
CA ARG A 28 -5.78 -10.57 5.49
C ARG A 28 -5.70 -10.10 6.94
N ILE A 29 -5.99 -8.83 7.18
CA ILE A 29 -5.97 -8.22 8.50
C ILE A 29 -7.40 -7.80 8.87
N LYS A 30 -7.84 -8.18 10.07
CA LYS A 30 -9.08 -7.69 10.66
C LYS A 30 -8.74 -6.59 11.64
N THR A 31 -9.30 -5.40 11.40
CA THR A 31 -9.18 -4.28 12.34
C THR A 31 -9.97 -4.54 13.62
N GLN A 32 -9.70 -3.78 14.68
CA GLN A 32 -10.48 -3.83 15.92
C GLN A 32 -11.98 -3.56 15.70
N LYS A 33 -12.31 -2.74 14.69
CA LYS A 33 -13.70 -2.43 14.29
C LYS A 33 -14.33 -3.52 13.41
N GLY A 34 -13.64 -4.63 13.16
CA GLY A 34 -14.14 -5.77 12.40
C GLY A 34 -14.00 -5.68 10.89
N VAL A 35 -13.47 -4.58 10.34
CA VAL A 35 -13.24 -4.41 8.90
C VAL A 35 -12.04 -5.25 8.44
N LEU A 36 -12.19 -5.94 7.32
CA LEU A 36 -11.13 -6.74 6.69
C LEU A 36 -10.41 -5.95 5.60
N PHE A 37 -9.08 -6.10 5.56
CA PHE A 37 -8.21 -5.55 4.52
C PHE A 37 -7.17 -6.58 4.09
N ILE A 38 -6.55 -6.33 2.95
CA ILE A 38 -5.39 -7.08 2.46
C ILE A 38 -4.18 -6.15 2.59
N GLU A 39 -3.19 -6.54 3.39
CA GLU A 39 -2.02 -5.69 3.69
C GLU A 39 -0.72 -6.41 3.33
N LYS A 40 0.24 -5.66 2.79
CA LYS A 40 1.63 -6.08 2.68
C LYS A 40 2.50 -5.03 3.35
N ARG A 41 3.33 -5.46 4.30
CA ARG A 41 4.33 -4.63 4.98
C ARG A 41 5.71 -5.19 4.70
N LEU A 42 6.62 -4.31 4.34
CA LEU A 42 8.03 -4.60 4.11
C LEU A 42 8.83 -4.37 5.39
N LEU A 43 10.03 -4.95 5.46
CA LEU A 43 10.94 -4.79 6.59
C LEU A 43 11.50 -3.36 6.71
N ASP A 44 11.46 -2.58 5.63
CA ASP A 44 11.88 -1.17 5.61
C ASP A 44 10.80 -0.21 6.14
N GLY A 45 9.69 -0.75 6.66
CA GLY A 45 8.56 0.00 7.20
C GLY A 45 7.46 0.27 6.18
N ARG A 46 7.76 0.31 4.88
CA ARG A 46 6.75 0.62 3.86
C ARG A 46 5.71 -0.47 3.72
N GLY A 47 4.50 -0.09 3.33
CA GLY A 47 3.44 -1.05 3.08
C GLY A 47 2.28 -0.47 2.29
N VAL A 48 1.43 -1.39 1.83
CA VAL A 48 0.22 -1.08 1.07
C VAL A 48 -0.95 -1.82 1.71
N ARG A 49 -2.07 -1.10 1.83
CA ARG A 49 -3.37 -1.64 2.17
C ARG A 49 -4.26 -1.63 0.92
N LEU A 50 -4.92 -2.76 0.69
CA LEU A 50 -5.97 -2.93 -0.30
C LEU A 50 -7.29 -3.22 0.42
N ASN A 51 -8.38 -2.83 -0.22
CA ASN A 51 -9.71 -3.33 0.12
C ASN A 51 -9.81 -4.84 -0.23
N MET A 52 -10.88 -5.49 0.18
CA MET A 52 -11.10 -6.92 -0.09
C MET A 52 -11.39 -7.25 -1.56
N ASP A 53 -11.61 -6.23 -2.40
CA ASP A 53 -11.75 -6.31 -3.85
C ASP A 53 -10.45 -5.97 -4.60
N ASP A 54 -9.31 -6.01 -3.89
CA ASP A 54 -7.97 -5.70 -4.39
C ASP A 54 -7.75 -4.25 -4.86
N THR A 55 -8.72 -3.34 -4.66
CA THR A 55 -8.53 -1.92 -4.96
C THR A 55 -7.61 -1.24 -3.94
N PHE A 56 -6.76 -0.34 -4.42
CA PHE A 56 -5.86 0.43 -3.55
C PHE A 56 -6.66 1.22 -2.51
N LYS A 57 -6.29 1.08 -1.24
CA LYS A 57 -6.91 1.81 -0.13
C LYS A 57 -5.98 2.88 0.42
N ASP A 58 -4.76 2.49 0.77
CA ASP A 58 -3.80 3.41 1.40
C ASP A 58 -2.37 2.88 1.35
N PHE A 59 -1.41 3.79 1.53
CA PHE A 59 -0.07 3.43 1.98
C PHE A 59 -0.09 3.28 3.51
N ILE A 60 0.72 2.36 4.04
CA ILE A 60 0.83 2.13 5.48
C ILE A 60 2.31 2.03 5.86
N ASP A 61 2.72 2.77 6.89
CA ASP A 61 4.02 2.64 7.57
C ASP A 61 3.86 2.24 9.04
#